data_AF-A0AA42BMM3-F1
#
_entry.id   AF-A0AA42BMM3-F1
#
_cell.length_a   1.000
_cell.length_b   1.000
_cell.length_c   1.000
_cell.angle_alpha   90.00
_cell.angle_beta   90.00
_cell.angle_gamma   90.00
#
_symmetry.space_group_name_H-M   'P 1'
#
loop_
_entity.id
_entity.type
_entity.pdbx_description
1 polymer ?
#
loop_
_entity_poly.entity_id
_entity_poly.type
_entity_poly.pdbx_seq_one_letter_code
_entity_poly.pdbx_strand_id
1 'polypeptide(L)'
;DLASIFDPFGNPVHTALSFDLVGEDVLITGAGPIGIMAAAVAKHVGARHVVVTDINPYRLELAKKMGATRAVDVSKEDLKDV
;
A
#
# COMPACT_ATOMS: atom_id res chain seq x y z
N ASP A 1 15.62 -18.90 -2.72
CA ASP A 1 14.46 -18.47 -1.91
C ASP A 1 14.43 -16.96 -1.63
N LEU A 2 15.49 -16.32 -1.14
CA LEU A 2 15.44 -14.87 -0.90
C LEU A 2 15.25 -14.03 -2.17
N ALA A 3 15.83 -14.46 -3.30
CA ALA A 3 15.76 -13.73 -4.56
C ALA A 3 14.39 -13.86 -5.27
N SER A 4 13.58 -14.87 -4.94
CA SER A 4 12.30 -15.08 -5.65
C SER A 4 11.25 -14.03 -5.30
N ILE A 5 11.39 -13.31 -4.18
CA ILE A 5 10.52 -12.19 -3.84
C ILE A 5 10.66 -11.03 -4.83
N PHE A 6 11.79 -10.91 -5.53
CA PHE A 6 12.01 -9.84 -6.50
C PHE A 6 11.12 -9.97 -7.74
N ASP A 7 10.68 -11.19 -8.07
CA ASP A 7 9.76 -11.43 -9.18
C ASP A 7 8.41 -10.69 -8.99
N PRO A 8 7.68 -10.88 -7.86
CA PRO A 8 6.49 -10.08 -7.60
C PRO A 8 6.78 -8.65 -7.12
N PHE A 9 7.96 -8.36 -6.55
CA PHE A 9 8.28 -7.04 -6.00
C PHE A 9 8.61 -5.97 -7.05
N GLY A 10 9.09 -6.38 -8.22
CA GLY A 10 9.41 -5.44 -9.32
C GLY A 10 8.22 -4.58 -9.75
N ASN A 11 7.01 -5.18 -9.79
CA ASN A 11 5.79 -4.47 -10.19
C ASN A 11 5.41 -3.33 -9.22
N PRO A 12 5.31 -3.55 -7.89
CA PRO A 12 5.13 -2.47 -6.91
C PRO A 12 6.13 -1.34 -7.04
N VAL A 13 7.42 -1.67 -7.21
CA VAL A 13 8.49 -0.66 -7.33
C VAL A 13 8.31 0.16 -8.60
N HIS A 14 8.12 -0.50 -9.74
CA HIS A 14 7.93 0.17 -11.01
C HIS A 14 6.70 1.09 -10.99
N THR A 15 5.56 0.59 -10.52
CA THR A 15 4.31 1.36 -10.49
C THR A 15 4.39 2.55 -9.53
N ALA A 16 4.87 2.35 -8.30
CA ALA A 16 4.96 3.42 -7.32
C ALA A 16 5.94 4.52 -7.78
N LEU A 17 7.11 4.14 -8.30
CA LEU A 17 8.15 5.07 -8.74
C LEU A 17 7.91 5.67 -10.13
N SER A 18 6.82 5.31 -10.81
CA SER A 18 6.42 5.97 -12.05
C SER A 18 5.88 7.39 -11.82
N PHE A 19 5.65 7.77 -10.56
CA PHE A 19 5.15 9.08 -10.14
C PHE A 19 6.07 9.67 -9.07
N ASP A 20 6.07 11.00 -8.93
CA ASP A 20 6.66 11.65 -7.76
C ASP A 20 5.71 11.44 -6.57
N LEU A 21 6.24 10.88 -5.49
CA LEU A 21 5.47 10.53 -4.30
C LEU A 21 5.87 11.35 -3.08
N VAL A 22 6.95 12.13 -3.15
CA VAL A 22 7.51 12.80 -1.97
C VAL A 22 6.52 13.83 -1.45
N GLY A 23 6.01 13.61 -0.24
CA GLY A 23 5.01 14.50 0.38
C GLY A 23 3.58 14.33 -0.13
N GLU A 24 3.35 13.44 -1.09
CA GLU A 24 2.03 13.17 -1.68
C GLU A 24 1.19 12.20 -0.84
N ASP A 25 -0.10 12.20 -1.11
CA ASP A 25 -1.07 11.28 -0.52
C ASP A 25 -1.42 10.17 -1.51
N VAL A 26 -1.18 8.92 -1.12
CA VAL A 26 -1.30 7.75 -1.99
C VAL A 26 -2.43 6.86 -1.51
N LEU A 27 -3.37 6.54 -2.41
CA LEU A 27 -4.40 5.53 -2.20
C LEU A 27 -4.06 4.25 -2.95
N ILE A 28 -3.99 3.13 -2.24
CA ILE A 28 -3.79 1.80 -2.80
C ILE A 28 -5.06 0.99 -2.59
N THR A 29 -5.72 0.62 -3.68
CA THR A 29 -6.95 -0.18 -3.63
C THR A 29 -6.63 -1.67 -3.73
N GLY A 30 -6.80 -2.38 -2.61
CA GLY A 30 -6.51 -3.82 -2.45
C GLY A 30 -5.24 -4.07 -1.62
N ALA A 31 -5.40 -4.76 -0.49
CA ALA A 31 -4.32 -5.17 0.41
C ALA A 31 -3.80 -6.60 0.10
N GLY A 32 -3.71 -6.95 -1.19
CA GLY A 32 -3.00 -8.16 -1.62
C GLY A 32 -1.48 -8.03 -1.44
N PRO A 33 -0.69 -9.10 -1.68
CA PRO A 33 0.76 -9.05 -1.54
C PRO A 33 1.42 -7.88 -2.30
N ILE A 34 1.00 -7.65 -3.55
CA ILE A 34 1.48 -6.53 -4.39
C ILE A 34 1.11 -5.17 -3.80
N GLY A 35 -0.14 -4.97 -3.38
CA GLY A 35 -0.60 -3.71 -2.79
C GLY A 35 0.11 -3.39 -1.47
N ILE A 36 0.37 -4.41 -0.65
CA ILE A 36 1.13 -4.27 0.59
C ILE A 36 2.60 -3.92 0.31
N MET A 37 3.21 -4.54 -0.70
CA MET A 37 4.56 -4.16 -1.14
C MET A 37 4.59 -2.72 -1.68
N ALA A 38 3.56 -2.30 -2.43
CA ALA A 38 3.44 -0.93 -2.92
C ALA A 38 3.31 0.09 -1.78
N ALA A 39 2.58 -0.25 -0.71
CA ALA A 39 2.47 0.59 0.49
C ALA A 39 3.83 0.79 1.15
N ALA A 40 4.64 -0.26 1.25
CA ALA A 40 6.00 -0.18 1.77
C ALA A 40 6.91 0.70 0.90
N VAL A 41 6.84 0.55 -0.43
CA VAL A 41 7.60 1.38 -1.37
C VAL A 41 7.18 2.85 -1.26
N ALA A 42 5.88 3.15 -1.35
CA ALA A 42 5.37 4.51 -1.27
C ALA A 42 5.78 5.18 0.06
N LYS A 43 5.69 4.45 1.18
CA LYS A 43 6.11 4.96 2.48
C LYS A 43 7.61 5.22 2.54
N HIS A 44 8.42 4.32 1.97
CA HIS A 44 9.88 4.45 1.94
C HIS A 44 10.34 5.65 1.11
N VAL A 45 9.68 5.90 -0.02
CA VAL A 45 10.01 7.00 -0.94
C VAL A 45 9.68 8.37 -0.34
N GLY A 46 8.76 8.42 0.63
CA GLY A 46 8.44 9.66 1.35
C GLY A 46 7.02 10.16 1.15
N ALA A 47 6.08 9.31 0.73
CA ALA A 47 4.66 9.64 0.74
C ALA A 47 4.23 10.09 2.15
N ARG A 48 3.49 11.21 2.20
CA ARG A 48 2.98 11.79 3.45
C ARG A 48 1.91 10.89 4.05
N HIS A 49 0.93 10.51 3.23
CA HIS A 49 -0.12 9.56 3.60
C HIS A 49 -0.14 8.39 2.62
N VAL A 50 -0.25 7.18 3.17
CA VAL A 50 -0.41 5.93 2.42
C VAL A 50 -1.66 5.24 2.95
N VAL A 51 -2.75 5.35 2.22
CA VAL A 51 -4.04 4.76 2.54
C VAL A 51 -4.20 3.46 1.75
N VAL A 52 -4.50 2.36 2.44
CA VAL A 52 -4.75 1.07 1.80
C VAL A 52 -6.18 0.62 2.07
N THR A 53 -6.89 0.15 1.05
CA THR A 53 -8.26 -0.35 1.19
C THR A 53 -8.35 -1.85 0.90
N ASP A 54 -9.21 -2.57 1.61
CA ASP A 54 -9.55 -3.98 1.40
C ASP A 54 -10.82 -4.30 2.21
N ILE A 55 -11.29 -5.53 2.18
CA ILE A 55 -12.38 -6.03 3.05
C ILE A 55 -11.87 -7.01 4.11
N ASN A 56 -10.63 -7.50 3.97
CA ASN A 56 -10.06 -8.48 4.88
C ASN A 56 -9.24 -7.80 5.99
N PRO A 57 -9.67 -7.86 7.27
CA PRO A 57 -8.98 -7.20 8.37
C PRO A 57 -7.54 -7.67 8.56
N TYR A 58 -7.24 -8.95 8.33
CA TYR A 58 -5.88 -9.49 8.45
C TYR A 58 -4.93 -8.82 7.45
N ARG A 59 -5.39 -8.60 6.21
CA ARG A 59 -4.60 -7.93 5.17
C ARG A 59 -4.39 -6.45 5.48
N LEU A 60 -5.42 -5.78 5.99
CA LEU A 60 -5.32 -4.39 6.43
C LEU A 60 -4.33 -4.22 7.58
N GLU A 61 -4.33 -5.12 8.55
CA GLU A 61 -3.33 -5.11 9.64
C GLU A 61 -1.91 -5.39 9.12
N LEU A 62 -1.75 -6.26 8.13
CA LEU A 62 -0.46 -6.46 7.48
C LEU A 62 -0.01 -5.20 6.70
N ALA A 63 -0.92 -4.52 6.02
CA ALA A 63 -0.64 -3.27 5.32
C ALA A 63 -0.16 -2.17 6.29
N LYS A 64 -0.78 -2.04 7.47
CA LYS A 64 -0.34 -1.12 8.54
C LYS A 64 1.09 -1.42 8.99
N LYS A 65 1.41 -2.70 9.23
CA LYS A 65 2.77 -3.13 9.60
C LYS A 65 3.82 -2.80 8.53
N MET A 66 3.38 -2.74 7.28
CA MET A 66 4.22 -2.47 6.11
C MET A 66 4.32 -0.98 5.75
N GLY A 67 3.70 -0.08 6.52
CA GLY A 67 3.88 1.37 6.37
C GLY A 67 2.64 2.13 5.89
N ALA A 68 1.49 1.47 5.72
CA ALA A 68 0.23 2.16 5.51
C ALA A 68 -0.09 3.05 6.73
N THR A 69 -0.31 4.35 6.49
CA THR A 69 -0.69 5.29 7.54
C THR A 69 -2.15 5.16 7.93
N ARG A 70 -3.00 4.69 7.01
CA ARG A 70 -4.40 4.33 7.27
C ARG A 70 -4.76 3.08 6.47
N ALA A 71 -5.53 2.19 7.07
CA ALA A 71 -6.08 1.03 6.38
C ALA A 71 -7.60 1.02 6.57
N VAL A 72 -8.34 0.90 5.46
CA VAL A 72 -9.79 1.10 5.42
C VAL A 72 -10.48 -0.19 5.03
N ASP A 73 -11.45 -0.59 5.84
CA ASP A 73 -12.39 -1.64 5.48
C ASP A 73 -13.57 -1.02 4.71
N VAL A 74 -13.51 -1.11 3.37
CA VAL A 74 -14.54 -0.50 2.49
C VAL A 74 -15.90 -1.21 2.56
N SER A 75 -16.01 -2.32 3.29
CA SER A 75 -17.31 -2.92 3.61
C SER A 75 -17.99 -2.28 4.82
N LYS A 76 -17.27 -1.43 5.57
CA LYS A 76 -17.74 -0.79 6.81
C LYS A 76 -17.70 0.73 6.78
N GLU A 77 -16.78 1.31 6.02
CA GLU A 77 -16.58 2.76 5.92
C GLU A 77 -16.70 3.21 4.45
N ASP A 78 -17.29 4.38 4.23
CA ASP A 78 -17.25 5.03 2.91
C ASP A 78 -15.88 5.69 2.73
N LEU A 79 -15.24 5.45 1.59
CA LEU A 79 -13.92 5.98 1.29
C LEU A 79 -13.90 7.50 1.15
N LYS A 80 -15.04 8.15 0.90
CA LYS A 80 -15.14 9.62 0.83
C LYS A 80 -14.98 10.31 2.19
N ASP A 81 -15.20 9.57 3.27
CA ASP A 81 -15.13 10.10 4.64
C ASP A 81 -13.73 9.91 5.27
N VAL A 82 -12.75 9.50 4.45
CA VAL A 82 -11.41 9.05 4.85
C VAL A 82 -10.32 10.05 4.49
#